data_AF-A0A1D2MU68-F1
#
_entry.id   AF-A0A1D2MU68-F1
#
_cell.length_a   1.000
_cell.length_b   1.000
_cell.length_c   1.000
_cell.angle_alpha   90.00
_cell.angle_beta   90.00
_cell.angle_gamma   90.00
#
_symmetry.space_group_name_H-M   'P 1'
#
loop_
_entity.id
_entity.type
_entity.pdbx_description
1 polymer ?
#
loop_
_entity_poly.entity_id
_entity_poly.type
_entity_poly.pdbx_seq_one_letter_code
_entity_poly.pdbx_strand_id
1 'polypeptide(L)'
;YQRRTTMVHLFEWRWEDIALECERYLTSSFCGVQYLHPMKNAVVTNPIPAVAMKDTTSFLQVKRVQEMKHSLPICNSCTEHGTGWHSEFDARTHSFPGVPYTVADFNDKSTCPTESGGVEDYQDAVQIRNCEYVALRDLNHGKTHVREKIAEYMNKLISFGVAGFRVDLAKHMWPEDLSNIFSRLNNLPTEHGFNPGTRPFIVQEITDAADNEPIKGYEYFDNGRITEFRFSIFIGEIFRKANGHKLHTLKNFGEGWGLYQDDRVLVFVDNHDNQRGHGASGQYIYIPSS
;
A
#
# COMPACT_ATOMS: atom_id res chain seq x y z
N TYR A 1 30.73 8.64 2.47
CA TYR A 1 29.68 7.94 1.72
C TYR A 1 28.91 8.94 0.89
N GLN A 2 28.77 8.72 -0.43
CA GLN A 2 27.85 9.53 -1.24
C GLN A 2 26.44 9.40 -0.67
N ARG A 3 25.71 10.52 -0.57
CA ARG A 3 24.34 10.55 -0.07
C ARG A 3 23.43 9.89 -1.10
N ARG A 4 22.92 8.69 -0.81
CA ARG A 4 21.95 7.99 -1.65
C ARG A 4 20.54 8.48 -1.28
N THR A 5 19.76 8.91 -2.26
CA THR A 5 18.47 9.61 -2.02
C THR A 5 17.29 8.99 -2.76
N THR A 6 17.49 7.90 -3.48
CA THR A 6 16.46 7.29 -4.35
C THR A 6 16.29 5.82 -4.02
N MET A 7 15.02 5.39 -3.91
CA MET A 7 14.65 3.98 -3.83
C MET A 7 14.17 3.50 -5.20
N VAL A 8 14.28 2.20 -5.46
CA VAL A 8 13.73 1.55 -6.66
C VAL A 8 12.65 0.55 -6.28
N HIS A 9 11.56 0.50 -7.05
CA HIS A 9 10.54 -0.53 -6.90
C HIS A 9 10.80 -1.68 -7.88
N LEU A 10 11.40 -2.77 -7.39
CA LEU A 10 11.62 -3.99 -8.18
C LEU A 10 10.36 -4.88 -8.14
N PHE A 11 9.33 -4.41 -8.83
CA PHE A 11 8.01 -5.03 -8.86
C PHE A 11 8.05 -6.41 -9.55
N GLU A 12 7.56 -7.45 -8.85
CA GLU A 12 7.51 -8.88 -9.28
C GLU A 12 8.88 -9.56 -9.37
N TRP A 13 9.93 -8.96 -8.79
CA TRP A 13 11.24 -9.60 -8.76
C TRP A 13 11.35 -10.65 -7.67
N ARG A 14 12.03 -11.76 -7.99
CA ARG A 14 12.37 -12.80 -7.01
C ARG A 14 13.47 -12.28 -6.09
N TRP A 15 13.48 -12.79 -4.86
CA TRP A 15 14.48 -12.43 -3.86
C TRP A 15 15.92 -12.64 -4.29
N GLU A 16 16.19 -13.77 -4.94
CA GLU A 16 17.52 -14.10 -5.45
C GLU A 16 17.99 -13.07 -6.48
N ASP A 17 17.09 -12.60 -7.34
CA ASP A 17 17.39 -11.57 -8.34
C ASP A 17 17.63 -10.22 -7.68
N ILE A 18 16.85 -9.86 -6.66
CA ILE A 18 17.05 -8.62 -5.89
C ILE A 18 18.40 -8.63 -5.16
N ALA A 19 18.75 -9.75 -4.52
CA ALA A 19 20.02 -9.89 -3.82
C ALA A 19 21.21 -9.70 -4.77
N LEU A 20 21.17 -10.36 -5.94
CA LEU A 20 22.19 -10.19 -6.97
C LEU A 20 22.23 -8.75 -7.52
N GLU A 21 21.07 -8.12 -7.72
CA GLU A 21 20.97 -6.74 -8.22
C GLU A 21 21.54 -5.72 -7.22
N CYS A 22 21.33 -5.94 -5.92
CA CYS A 22 21.92 -5.15 -4.85
C CYS A 22 23.45 -5.12 -4.95
N GLU A 23 24.08 -6.29 -5.07
CA GLU A 23 25.53 -6.43 -5.12
C GLU A 23 26.12 -5.88 -6.43
N ARG A 24 25.52 -6.23 -7.57
CA ARG A 24 26.10 -5.92 -8.88
C ARG A 24 25.84 -4.50 -9.37
N TYR A 25 24.80 -3.82 -8.87
CA TYR A 25 24.35 -2.55 -9.43
C TYR A 25 23.93 -1.51 -8.38
N LEU A 26 22.96 -1.84 -7.52
CA LEU A 26 22.23 -0.82 -6.73
C LEU A 26 23.07 -0.16 -5.65
N THR A 27 24.07 -0.85 -5.11
CA THR A 27 24.93 -0.35 -4.02
C THR A 27 25.65 0.96 -4.38
N SER A 28 25.82 1.30 -5.65
CA SER A 28 26.47 2.57 -6.03
C SER A 28 25.54 3.79 -5.92
N SER A 29 24.23 3.62 -6.14
CA SER A 29 23.34 4.73 -6.52
C SER A 29 22.00 4.80 -5.77
N PHE A 30 21.52 3.68 -5.21
CA PHE A 30 20.20 3.59 -4.58
C PHE A 30 20.29 3.41 -3.06
N CYS A 31 19.38 4.06 -2.31
CA CYS A 31 19.32 3.94 -0.86
C CYS A 31 18.50 2.73 -0.39
N GLY A 32 17.66 2.15 -1.25
CA GLY A 32 16.85 1.00 -0.89
C GLY A 32 16.03 0.45 -2.05
N VAL A 33 15.46 -0.72 -1.82
CA VAL A 33 14.56 -1.40 -2.74
C VAL A 33 13.21 -1.55 -2.06
N GLN A 34 12.17 -1.03 -2.69
CA GLN A 34 10.82 -1.53 -2.46
C GLN A 34 10.70 -2.81 -3.28
N TYR A 35 10.54 -3.94 -2.63
CA TYR A 35 10.41 -5.24 -3.28
C TYR A 35 9.02 -5.80 -3.00
N LEU A 36 8.80 -7.08 -3.30
CA LEU A 36 7.61 -7.80 -2.87
C LEU A 36 7.93 -8.82 -1.74
N HIS A 37 7.47 -8.60 -0.49
CA HIS A 37 7.56 -9.61 0.56
C HIS A 37 6.51 -10.74 0.37
N PRO A 38 6.90 -12.02 0.38
CA PRO A 38 6.01 -13.14 0.20
C PRO A 38 5.24 -13.40 1.51
N MET A 39 4.15 -12.68 1.71
CA MET A 39 3.07 -13.18 2.56
C MET A 39 2.38 -14.35 1.85
N LYS A 40 1.78 -15.25 2.63
CA LYS A 40 0.89 -16.27 2.07
C LYS A 40 -0.34 -15.57 1.51
N ASN A 41 -0.49 -15.64 0.19
CA ASN A 41 -1.56 -14.98 -0.55
C ASN A 41 -2.48 -16.01 -1.19
N ALA A 42 -3.67 -15.57 -1.58
CA ALA A 42 -4.63 -16.42 -2.28
C ALA A 42 -4.07 -16.83 -3.65
N VAL A 43 -4.18 -18.13 -3.98
CA VAL A 43 -3.85 -18.62 -5.33
C VAL A 43 -5.11 -18.53 -6.20
N VAL A 44 -5.19 -17.49 -7.03
CA VAL A 44 -6.31 -17.32 -7.98
C VAL A 44 -6.04 -18.14 -9.23
N THR A 45 -6.91 -19.11 -9.51
CA THR A 45 -6.73 -20.06 -10.62
C THR A 45 -7.55 -19.72 -11.86
N ASN A 46 -8.59 -18.87 -11.76
CA ASN A 46 -9.38 -18.49 -12.93
C ASN A 46 -10.18 -17.18 -12.76
N PRO A 47 -10.00 -16.18 -13.63
CA PRO A 47 -8.89 -16.08 -14.58
C PRO A 47 -7.56 -16.05 -13.82
N ILE A 48 -6.45 -16.24 -14.52
CA ILE A 48 -5.12 -15.85 -14.01
C ILE A 48 -4.88 -14.44 -14.54
N PRO A 49 -5.45 -13.37 -13.97
CA PRO A 49 -5.05 -12.05 -14.39
C PRO A 49 -3.60 -11.84 -13.93
N ALA A 50 -2.80 -11.07 -14.68
CA ALA A 50 -1.53 -10.52 -14.18
C ALA A 50 -1.72 -9.74 -12.84
N VAL A 51 -2.99 -9.49 -12.49
CA VAL A 51 -3.52 -8.91 -11.26
C VAL A 51 -3.56 -9.88 -10.07
N ALA A 52 -3.60 -11.20 -10.27
CA ALA A 52 -3.65 -12.20 -9.20
C ALA A 52 -2.34 -12.27 -8.40
N MET A 53 -1.24 -11.80 -8.98
CA MET A 53 0.08 -11.73 -8.35
C MET A 53 0.38 -10.39 -7.67
N LYS A 54 -0.53 -9.39 -7.78
CA LYS A 54 -0.37 -8.01 -7.26
C LYS A 54 -0.06 -7.88 -5.76
N ASP A 55 -0.07 -8.97 -5.01
CA ASP A 55 -0.26 -8.93 -3.57
C ASP A 55 0.99 -9.17 -2.75
N THR A 56 2.16 -9.07 -3.35
CA THR A 56 3.36 -9.32 -2.58
C THR A 56 4.18 -8.09 -2.30
N THR A 57 3.85 -6.82 -2.51
CA THR A 57 4.81 -5.70 -2.31
C THR A 57 5.37 -5.71 -0.89
N SER A 58 6.45 -5.01 -0.58
CA SER A 58 6.86 -4.69 0.79
C SER A 58 5.88 -3.68 1.42
N PHE A 59 4.62 -3.86 1.06
CA PHE A 59 3.41 -3.61 1.79
C PHE A 59 3.44 -4.50 3.00
N LEU A 60 3.55 -3.86 4.16
CA LEU A 60 2.75 -4.41 5.21
C LEU A 60 1.30 -4.17 4.82
N GLN A 61 0.61 -5.23 4.41
CA GLN A 61 -0.83 -5.22 4.28
C GLN A 61 -1.43 -5.24 5.68
N VAL A 62 -1.34 -4.10 6.37
CA VAL A 62 -1.91 -3.87 7.71
C VAL A 62 -3.40 -4.26 7.74
N LYS A 63 -4.08 -4.25 6.58
CA LYS A 63 -5.51 -4.49 6.45
C LYS A 63 -5.95 -5.90 6.00
N ARG A 64 -5.08 -6.79 5.49
CA ARG A 64 -5.57 -7.90 4.65
C ARG A 64 -5.41 -9.31 5.21
N VAL A 65 -6.45 -10.11 4.95
CA VAL A 65 -6.33 -11.42 4.29
C VAL A 65 -7.28 -11.42 3.06
N GLN A 66 -6.78 -11.70 1.85
CA GLN A 66 -7.34 -11.31 0.52
C GLN A 66 -8.74 -11.87 0.13
N GLU A 67 -9.55 -11.17 -0.73
CA GLU A 67 -9.55 -11.20 -2.22
C GLU A 67 -9.73 -9.84 -3.00
N MET A 68 -9.00 -9.72 -4.13
CA MET A 68 -9.14 -8.90 -5.38
C MET A 68 -9.53 -7.40 -5.40
N LYS A 69 -8.79 -6.62 -6.23
CA LYS A 69 -9.21 -5.32 -6.84
C LYS A 69 -9.70 -5.54 -8.29
N HIS A 70 -10.87 -5.00 -8.63
CA HIS A 70 -11.69 -5.23 -9.84
C HIS A 70 -11.06 -4.99 -11.23
N SER A 71 -11.41 -5.88 -12.18
CA SER A 71 -11.94 -5.55 -13.51
C SER A 71 -12.58 -6.75 -14.25
N LEU A 72 -13.29 -7.65 -13.55
CA LEU A 72 -14.11 -8.72 -14.15
C LEU A 72 -15.40 -8.92 -13.34
N PRO A 73 -16.50 -9.38 -13.98
CA PRO A 73 -17.84 -9.41 -13.38
C PRO A 73 -17.81 -10.20 -12.08
N ILE A 74 -18.55 -9.70 -11.09
CA ILE A 74 -18.97 -10.40 -9.86
C ILE A 74 -18.79 -11.90 -10.04
N CYS A 75 -17.68 -12.44 -9.51
CA CYS A 75 -17.41 -13.86 -9.60
C CYS A 75 -18.31 -14.57 -8.59
N ASN A 76 -19.61 -14.68 -8.89
CA ASN A 76 -20.60 -15.49 -8.15
C ASN A 76 -20.24 -16.99 -8.12
N SER A 77 -19.05 -17.38 -8.62
CA SER A 77 -18.58 -18.74 -8.86
C SER A 77 -17.15 -18.99 -8.36
N CYS A 78 -16.44 -17.95 -7.89
CA CYS A 78 -15.14 -18.15 -7.25
C CYS A 78 -15.43 -18.80 -5.90
N THR A 79 -15.08 -20.08 -5.78
CA THR A 79 -15.05 -20.75 -4.49
C THR A 79 -13.96 -20.04 -3.68
N GLU A 80 -14.36 -19.13 -2.77
CA GLU A 80 -13.54 -18.29 -1.86
C GLU A 80 -12.75 -19.13 -0.82
N HIS A 81 -12.20 -20.26 -1.26
CA HIS A 81 -11.28 -21.11 -0.54
C HIS A 81 -9.91 -20.93 -1.16
N GLY A 82 -8.90 -20.58 -0.36
CA GLY A 82 -7.51 -20.57 -0.83
C GLY A 82 -6.67 -21.58 -0.08
N THR A 83 -5.90 -22.36 -0.83
CA THR A 83 -4.82 -23.21 -0.30
C THR A 83 -3.49 -22.49 -0.50
N GLY A 84 -3.00 -21.83 0.55
CA GLY A 84 -1.57 -21.54 0.64
C GLY A 84 -0.84 -22.80 1.08
N TRP A 85 0.43 -22.99 0.69
CA TRP A 85 1.23 -24.12 1.19
C TRP A 85 1.14 -24.18 2.73
N HIS A 86 0.40 -25.18 3.24
CA HIS A 86 0.13 -25.49 4.66
C HIS A 86 -0.88 -24.63 5.46
N SER A 87 -1.81 -23.89 4.84
CA SER A 87 -2.97 -23.34 5.60
C SER A 87 -4.15 -23.01 4.69
N GLU A 88 -5.32 -23.59 4.98
CA GLU A 88 -6.60 -23.23 4.39
C GLU A 88 -7.14 -21.94 5.02
N PHE A 89 -7.84 -21.12 4.23
CA PHE A 89 -8.66 -20.01 4.73
C PHE A 89 -10.01 -20.01 4.02
N ASP A 90 -10.99 -19.34 4.64
CA ASP A 90 -12.31 -19.10 4.05
C ASP A 90 -12.71 -17.64 4.27
N ALA A 91 -12.69 -16.87 3.18
CA ALA A 91 -13.01 -15.45 3.20
C ALA A 91 -14.52 -15.20 3.40
N ARG A 92 -15.40 -16.15 3.04
CA ARG A 92 -16.87 -16.02 3.25
C ARG A 92 -17.20 -16.01 4.73
N THR A 93 -16.52 -16.87 5.48
CA THR A 93 -16.75 -17.04 6.92
C THR A 93 -15.76 -16.24 7.78
N HIS A 94 -14.91 -15.41 7.16
CA HIS A 94 -13.89 -14.62 7.86
C HIS A 94 -12.94 -15.49 8.70
N SER A 95 -12.58 -16.67 8.18
CA SER A 95 -11.75 -17.66 8.85
C SER A 95 -10.34 -17.67 8.25
N PHE A 96 -9.37 -17.18 9.03
CA PHE A 96 -7.97 -17.11 8.62
C PHE A 96 -7.06 -17.73 9.70
N PRO A 97 -7.09 -19.07 9.85
CA PRO A 97 -6.42 -19.79 10.93
C PRO A 97 -4.88 -19.66 10.91
N GLY A 98 -4.29 -19.22 9.79
CA GLY A 98 -2.85 -18.97 9.70
C GLY A 98 -2.37 -17.76 10.53
N VAL A 99 -3.26 -16.81 10.86
CA VAL A 99 -2.99 -15.64 11.73
C VAL A 99 -3.77 -15.71 13.05
N PRO A 100 -4.42 -16.85 13.31
CA PRO A 100 -5.84 -17.02 13.66
C PRO A 100 -6.72 -15.76 13.74
N TYR A 101 -7.08 -15.16 12.60
CA TYR A 101 -8.21 -14.23 12.57
C TYR A 101 -9.54 -14.97 12.38
N THR A 102 -10.58 -14.45 13.02
CA THR A 102 -11.96 -14.91 12.97
C THR A 102 -12.88 -13.77 12.59
N VAL A 103 -14.17 -14.02 12.39
CA VAL A 103 -15.19 -12.97 12.17
C VAL A 103 -15.13 -11.84 13.20
N ALA A 104 -14.70 -12.13 14.43
CA ALA A 104 -14.56 -11.15 15.49
C ALA A 104 -13.37 -10.19 15.30
N ASP A 105 -12.55 -10.36 14.26
CA ASP A 105 -11.39 -9.51 13.97
C ASP A 105 -11.64 -8.54 12.81
N PHE A 106 -12.80 -8.66 12.14
CA PHE A 106 -13.19 -7.82 11.02
C PHE A 106 -14.19 -6.74 11.47
N ASN A 107 -14.32 -5.71 10.64
CA ASN A 107 -15.37 -4.72 10.73
C ASN A 107 -16.70 -5.39 10.33
N ASP A 108 -17.74 -5.13 11.11
CA ASP A 108 -19.08 -5.67 10.90
C ASP A 108 -20.09 -4.52 10.74
N LYS A 109 -21.39 -4.84 10.79
CA LYS A 109 -22.47 -3.85 10.68
C LYS A 109 -22.48 -2.80 11.79
N SER A 110 -21.78 -3.02 12.89
CA SER A 110 -21.65 -2.00 13.95
C SER A 110 -20.64 -0.90 13.59
N THR A 111 -19.69 -1.19 12.70
CA THR A 111 -18.62 -0.27 12.27
C THR A 111 -18.79 0.21 10.83
N CYS A 112 -19.27 -0.66 9.93
CA CYS A 112 -19.58 -0.34 8.54
C CYS A 112 -21.07 -0.01 8.41
N PRO A 113 -21.45 1.23 8.04
CA PRO A 113 -22.85 1.64 8.01
C PRO A 113 -23.63 1.17 6.76
N THR A 114 -22.97 0.56 5.77
CA THR A 114 -23.61 0.24 4.48
C THR A 114 -24.36 -1.09 4.51
N GLU A 115 -25.39 -1.20 3.67
CA GLU A 115 -26.17 -2.43 3.57
C GLU A 115 -25.41 -3.55 2.84
N SER A 116 -24.57 -3.22 1.85
CA SER A 116 -23.72 -4.21 1.19
C SER A 116 -22.56 -4.71 2.05
N GLY A 117 -22.15 -3.94 3.06
CA GLY A 117 -20.89 -4.16 3.80
C GLY A 117 -19.65 -3.60 3.06
N GLY A 118 -19.81 -3.14 1.82
CA GLY A 118 -18.77 -2.49 1.02
C GLY A 118 -18.87 -0.97 1.04
N VAL A 119 -17.83 -0.30 0.54
CA VAL A 119 -17.84 1.16 0.34
C VAL A 119 -18.81 1.52 -0.79
N GLU A 120 -19.82 2.32 -0.49
CA GLU A 120 -20.84 2.78 -1.45
C GLU A 120 -20.69 4.26 -1.79
N ASP A 121 -20.27 5.08 -0.83
CA ASP A 121 -20.01 6.52 -1.01
C ASP A 121 -18.56 6.89 -0.66
N TYR A 122 -17.80 7.34 -1.66
CA TYR A 122 -16.42 7.82 -1.50
C TYR A 122 -16.32 9.27 -0.99
N GLN A 123 -17.45 9.88 -0.64
CA GLN A 123 -17.51 11.13 0.14
C GLN A 123 -17.69 10.87 1.65
N ASP A 124 -17.96 9.62 2.05
CA ASP A 124 -18.10 9.23 3.44
C ASP A 124 -16.81 8.57 3.97
N ALA A 125 -16.04 9.33 4.76
CA ALA A 125 -14.79 8.85 5.35
C ALA A 125 -14.97 7.64 6.28
N VAL A 126 -16.15 7.47 6.89
CA VAL A 126 -16.44 6.32 7.77
C VAL A 126 -16.57 5.06 6.92
N GLN A 127 -17.31 5.12 5.81
CA GLN A 127 -17.41 3.99 4.88
C GLN A 127 -16.03 3.62 4.33
N ILE A 128 -15.27 4.61 3.86
CA ILE A 128 -13.94 4.37 3.26
C ILE A 128 -13.00 3.62 4.21
N ARG A 129 -13.10 3.87 5.52
CA ARG A 129 -12.21 3.28 6.53
C ARG A 129 -12.75 1.99 7.17
N ASN A 130 -14.07 1.81 7.23
CA ASN A 130 -14.68 0.69 7.96
C ASN A 130 -15.39 -0.35 7.09
N CYS A 131 -15.64 -0.06 5.81
CA CYS A 131 -16.34 -0.98 4.91
C CYS A 131 -15.40 -1.63 3.90
N GLU A 132 -15.81 -2.79 3.39
CA GLU A 132 -15.03 -3.58 2.45
C GLU A 132 -14.73 -2.80 1.17
N TYR A 133 -13.45 -2.62 0.91
CA TYR A 133 -13.01 -2.04 -0.35
C TYR A 133 -13.01 -3.13 -1.42
N VAL A 134 -13.97 -3.08 -2.35
CA VAL A 134 -13.98 -3.95 -3.53
C VAL A 134 -13.97 -5.46 -3.15
N ALA A 135 -14.79 -5.83 -2.15
CA ALA A 135 -14.88 -7.19 -1.61
C ALA A 135 -13.63 -7.73 -0.87
N LEU A 136 -12.70 -6.84 -0.51
CA LEU A 136 -11.64 -7.17 0.45
C LEU A 136 -12.21 -7.19 1.88
N ARG A 137 -12.02 -8.30 2.60
CA ARG A 137 -12.41 -8.41 4.01
C ARG A 137 -11.66 -7.39 4.87
N ASP A 138 -12.42 -6.65 5.66
CA ASP A 138 -11.96 -5.41 6.31
C ASP A 138 -11.55 -5.66 7.76
N LEU A 139 -10.25 -5.78 8.06
CA LEU A 139 -9.79 -5.95 9.44
C LEU A 139 -10.17 -4.74 10.32
N ASN A 140 -10.64 -5.00 11.53
CA ASN A 140 -10.94 -3.95 12.49
C ASN A 140 -9.68 -3.58 13.27
N HIS A 141 -8.96 -2.56 12.79
CA HIS A 141 -7.77 -2.04 13.47
C HIS A 141 -8.05 -1.40 14.82
N GLY A 142 -9.30 -1.09 15.15
CA GLY A 142 -9.71 -0.69 16.49
C GLY A 142 -9.55 -1.81 17.53
N LYS A 143 -9.36 -3.08 17.13
CA LYS A 143 -9.16 -4.21 18.04
C LYS A 143 -7.68 -4.39 18.37
N THR A 144 -7.38 -4.56 19.67
CA THR A 144 -6.01 -4.78 20.15
C THR A 144 -5.38 -6.02 19.53
N HIS A 145 -6.14 -7.12 19.43
CA HIS A 145 -5.66 -8.37 18.85
C HIS A 145 -5.14 -8.20 17.41
N VAL A 146 -5.93 -7.52 16.57
CA VAL A 146 -5.56 -7.19 15.19
C VAL A 146 -4.28 -6.38 15.14
N ARG A 147 -4.19 -5.29 15.90
CA ARG A 147 -2.99 -4.43 15.95
C ARG A 147 -1.75 -5.18 16.41
N GLU A 148 -1.89 -6.08 17.39
CA GLU A 148 -0.79 -6.90 17.89
C GLU A 148 -0.29 -7.89 16.85
N LYS A 149 -1.18 -8.57 16.14
CA LYS A 149 -0.80 -9.52 15.08
C LYS A 149 -0.09 -8.85 13.92
N ILE A 150 -0.55 -7.66 13.54
CA ILE A 150 0.10 -6.84 12.52
C ILE A 150 1.51 -6.41 12.98
N ALA A 151 1.62 -5.86 14.20
CA ALA A 151 2.90 -5.41 14.74
C ALA A 151 3.88 -6.58 14.95
N GLU A 152 3.40 -7.76 15.37
CA GLU A 152 4.18 -8.99 15.48
C GLU A 152 4.82 -9.34 14.12
N TYR A 153 4.04 -9.30 13.05
CA TYR A 153 4.53 -9.55 11.70
C TYR A 153 5.55 -8.48 11.24
N MET A 154 5.26 -7.19 11.43
CA MET A 154 6.21 -6.10 11.14
C MET A 154 7.53 -6.28 11.88
N ASN A 155 7.46 -6.61 13.17
CA ASN A 155 8.64 -6.77 14.02
C ASN A 155 9.47 -7.98 13.60
N LYS A 156 8.84 -9.04 13.10
CA LYS A 156 9.56 -10.16 12.49
C LYS A 156 10.33 -9.72 11.25
N LEU A 157 9.73 -8.91 10.37
CA LEU A 157 10.44 -8.35 9.21
C LEU A 157 11.58 -7.41 9.61
N ILE A 158 11.37 -6.55 10.61
CA ILE A 158 12.43 -5.69 11.17
C ILE A 158 13.60 -6.54 11.68
N SER A 159 13.33 -7.66 12.34
CA SER A 159 14.39 -8.57 12.85
C SER A 159 15.24 -9.18 11.72
N PHE A 160 14.68 -9.33 10.52
CA PHE A 160 15.41 -9.76 9.32
C PHE A 160 16.18 -8.62 8.63
N GLY A 161 16.13 -7.40 9.16
CA GLY A 161 16.87 -6.24 8.63
C GLY A 161 16.07 -5.35 7.68
N VAL A 162 14.75 -5.52 7.58
CA VAL A 162 13.90 -4.60 6.80
C VAL A 162 13.94 -3.21 7.41
N ALA A 163 14.32 -2.21 6.59
CA ALA A 163 14.54 -0.83 7.04
C ALA A 163 13.26 0.02 7.15
N GLY A 164 12.14 -0.45 6.59
CA GLY A 164 10.92 0.33 6.49
C GLY A 164 9.81 -0.37 5.72
N PHE A 165 8.65 0.28 5.66
CA PHE A 165 7.43 -0.26 5.10
C PHE A 165 6.72 0.77 4.23
N ARG A 166 6.26 0.35 3.05
CA ARG A 166 5.12 1.01 2.39
C ARG A 166 3.86 0.40 3.00
N VAL A 167 2.87 1.19 3.33
CA VAL A 167 1.62 0.72 3.95
C VAL A 167 0.52 0.87 2.92
N ASP A 168 0.08 -0.27 2.41
CA ASP A 168 -0.94 -0.38 1.36
C ASP A 168 -2.30 0.10 1.87
N LEU A 169 -3.06 0.77 0.99
CA LEU A 169 -4.41 1.24 1.28
C LEU A 169 -4.52 2.02 2.60
N ALA A 170 -3.49 2.78 2.98
CA ALA A 170 -3.48 3.51 4.24
C ALA A 170 -4.63 4.52 4.37
N LYS A 171 -5.14 5.03 3.24
CA LYS A 171 -6.36 5.85 3.18
C LYS A 171 -7.58 5.16 3.82
N HIS A 172 -7.64 3.84 3.75
CA HIS A 172 -8.73 3.00 4.24
C HIS A 172 -8.52 2.53 5.68
N MET A 173 -7.63 3.19 6.44
CA MET A 173 -7.37 2.91 7.85
C MET A 173 -7.43 4.23 8.62
N TRP A 174 -7.85 4.18 9.89
CA TRP A 174 -7.81 5.37 10.74
C TRP A 174 -6.35 5.74 11.07
N PRO A 175 -5.96 7.02 10.98
CA PRO A 175 -4.62 7.47 11.36
C PRO A 175 -4.24 7.05 12.79
N GLU A 176 -5.18 7.06 13.72
CA GLU A 176 -4.96 6.70 15.12
C GLU A 176 -4.64 5.20 15.29
N ASP A 177 -5.28 4.35 14.51
CA ASP A 177 -5.02 2.91 14.54
C ASP A 177 -3.67 2.57 13.92
N LEU A 178 -3.30 3.24 12.84
CA LEU A 178 -1.95 3.17 12.26
C LEU A 178 -0.90 3.64 13.27
N SER A 179 -1.16 4.76 13.95
CA SER A 179 -0.28 5.27 15.01
C SER A 179 -0.08 4.23 16.12
N ASN A 180 -1.16 3.57 16.54
CA ASN A 180 -1.09 2.52 17.55
C ASN A 180 -0.23 1.34 17.09
N ILE A 181 -0.40 0.88 15.84
CA ILE A 181 0.42 -0.19 15.26
C ILE A 181 1.89 0.22 15.19
N PHE A 182 2.18 1.42 14.66
CA PHE A 182 3.54 1.89 14.47
C PHE A 182 4.26 2.16 15.80
N SER A 183 3.53 2.52 16.86
CA SER A 183 4.08 2.66 18.21
C SER A 183 4.61 1.35 18.79
N ARG A 184 4.09 0.19 18.33
CA ARG A 184 4.49 -1.16 18.78
C ARG A 184 5.70 -1.71 18.03
N LEU A 185 6.21 -0.99 17.04
CA LEU A 185 7.34 -1.45 16.24
C LEU A 185 8.64 -1.33 17.02
N ASN A 186 9.54 -2.28 16.79
CA ASN A 186 10.89 -2.26 17.27
C ASN A 186 11.71 -1.21 16.53
N ASN A 187 12.79 -0.76 17.16
CA ASN A 187 13.83 -0.04 16.44
C ASN A 187 14.57 -0.99 15.50
N LEU A 188 15.16 -0.46 14.44
CA LEU A 188 15.94 -1.23 13.46
C LEU A 188 17.17 -1.86 14.14
N PRO A 189 17.54 -3.12 13.81
CA PRO A 189 18.60 -3.82 14.55
C PRO A 189 19.99 -3.26 14.24
N THR A 190 20.79 -2.97 15.27
CA THR A 190 22.15 -2.43 15.11
C THR A 190 23.11 -3.42 14.45
N GLU A 191 22.83 -4.73 14.56
CA GLU A 191 23.59 -5.80 13.89
C GLU A 191 23.51 -5.72 12.36
N HIS A 192 22.46 -5.10 11.81
CA HIS A 192 22.31 -4.84 10.37
C HIS A 192 22.86 -3.47 9.95
N GLY A 193 23.64 -2.81 10.82
CA GLY A 193 24.32 -1.54 10.52
C GLY A 193 23.49 -0.28 10.74
N PHE A 194 22.33 -0.37 11.41
CA PHE A 194 21.54 0.80 11.80
C PHE A 194 22.04 1.44 13.10
N ASN A 195 21.85 2.75 13.25
CA ASN A 195 22.20 3.44 14.50
C ASN A 195 21.23 3.04 15.63
N PRO A 196 21.69 3.01 16.91
CA PRO A 196 20.80 2.76 18.05
C PRO A 196 19.61 3.72 18.06
N GLY A 197 18.40 3.19 18.31
CA GLY A 197 17.18 4.00 18.37
C GLY A 197 16.56 4.36 17.01
N THR A 198 17.13 3.91 15.89
CA THR A 198 16.56 4.19 14.56
C THR A 198 15.19 3.53 14.40
N ARG A 199 14.16 4.32 14.06
CA ARG A 199 12.80 3.83 13.75
C ARG A 199 12.72 3.34 12.29
N PRO A 200 11.85 2.37 11.97
CA PRO A 200 11.59 1.98 10.59
C PRO A 200 11.03 3.16 9.79
N PHE A 201 11.45 3.28 8.53
CA PHE A 201 10.92 4.29 7.62
C PHE A 201 9.52 3.90 7.15
N ILE A 202 8.53 4.78 7.36
CA ILE A 202 7.13 4.52 7.01
C ILE A 202 6.70 5.42 5.85
N VAL A 203 6.12 4.81 4.82
CA VAL A 203 5.42 5.51 3.74
C VAL A 203 4.00 4.95 3.63
N GLN A 204 3.01 5.81 3.72
CA GLN A 204 1.59 5.44 3.69
C GLN A 204 1.02 5.71 2.30
N GLU A 205 0.38 4.71 1.71
CA GLU A 205 -0.33 4.91 0.45
C GLU A 205 -1.65 5.64 0.71
N ILE A 206 -1.60 6.96 0.53
CA ILE A 206 -2.77 7.82 0.57
C ILE A 206 -3.04 8.31 -0.85
N THR A 207 -4.11 7.83 -1.46
CA THR A 207 -4.61 8.38 -2.71
C THR A 207 -5.47 9.60 -2.40
N ASP A 208 -4.84 10.77 -2.32
CA ASP A 208 -5.46 12.11 -2.21
C ASP A 208 -5.10 12.89 -3.48
N ALA A 209 -5.82 12.58 -4.56
CA ALA A 209 -5.47 13.04 -5.90
C ALA A 209 -6.42 14.14 -6.42
N ALA A 210 -7.63 14.22 -5.87
CA ALA A 210 -8.59 15.27 -6.17
C ALA A 210 -8.85 16.20 -4.98
N ASP A 211 -9.07 17.48 -5.28
CA ASP A 211 -9.21 18.53 -4.26
C ASP A 211 -10.42 18.28 -3.33
N ASN A 212 -11.48 17.63 -3.83
CA ASN A 212 -12.72 17.39 -3.10
C ASN A 212 -12.80 16.04 -2.37
N GLU A 213 -11.70 15.28 -2.28
CA GLU A 213 -11.72 14.04 -1.50
C GLU A 213 -11.87 14.32 0.00
N PRO A 214 -12.71 13.57 0.74
CA PRO A 214 -13.00 13.83 2.15
C PRO A 214 -11.84 13.46 3.09
N ILE A 215 -10.95 12.57 2.64
CA ILE A 215 -9.77 12.13 3.40
C ILE A 215 -8.54 12.75 2.77
N LYS A 216 -7.75 13.43 3.59
CA LYS A 216 -6.57 14.18 3.16
C LYS A 216 -5.27 13.57 3.66
N GLY A 217 -4.23 13.73 2.86
CA GLY A 217 -2.88 13.25 3.17
C GLY A 217 -2.33 13.76 4.49
N TYR A 218 -2.62 15.01 4.85
CA TYR A 218 -2.10 15.63 6.08
C TYR A 218 -2.57 14.93 7.37
N GLU A 219 -3.69 14.19 7.34
CA GLU A 219 -4.18 13.42 8.48
C GLU A 219 -3.20 12.31 8.90
N TYR A 220 -2.26 11.93 8.04
CA TYR A 220 -1.35 10.80 8.23
C TYR A 220 0.11 11.21 8.50
N PHE A 221 0.40 12.52 8.58
CA PHE A 221 1.79 13.01 8.70
C PHE A 221 2.49 12.61 10.00
N ASP A 222 1.74 12.43 11.08
CA ASP A 222 2.32 12.00 12.36
C ASP A 222 2.80 10.54 12.35
N ASN A 223 2.34 9.76 11.37
CA ASN A 223 2.66 8.35 11.22
C ASN A 223 3.82 8.06 10.26
N GLY A 224 4.30 9.07 9.54
CA GLY A 224 5.37 8.94 8.55
C GLY A 224 5.08 9.71 7.27
N ARG A 225 5.77 9.34 6.20
CA ARG A 225 5.54 9.96 4.89
C ARG A 225 4.29 9.40 4.23
N ILE A 226 3.77 10.11 3.23
CA ILE A 226 2.67 9.64 2.37
C ILE A 226 3.09 9.60 0.90
N THR A 227 2.36 8.86 0.07
CA THR A 227 2.50 8.93 -1.39
C THR A 227 1.84 10.18 -1.98
N GLU A 228 2.58 10.99 -2.73
CA GLU A 228 2.04 12.18 -3.42
C GLU A 228 1.63 11.84 -4.85
N PHE A 229 0.39 11.39 -5.05
CA PHE A 229 -0.12 11.01 -6.37
C PHE A 229 -0.28 12.21 -7.31
N ARG A 230 -0.51 13.43 -6.79
CA ARG A 230 -0.64 14.63 -7.63
C ARG A 230 0.66 14.96 -8.35
N PHE A 231 1.81 14.60 -7.78
CA PHE A 231 3.10 14.67 -8.47
C PHE A 231 3.08 13.85 -9.77
N SER A 232 2.61 12.59 -9.71
CA SER A 232 2.47 11.71 -10.88
C SER A 232 1.55 12.31 -11.94
N ILE A 233 0.40 12.86 -11.52
CA ILE A 233 -0.56 13.54 -12.41
C ILE A 233 0.09 14.71 -13.13
N PHE A 234 0.65 15.68 -12.38
CA PHE A 234 1.18 16.91 -12.97
C PHE A 234 2.38 16.64 -13.88
N ILE A 235 3.26 15.70 -13.52
CA ILE A 235 4.35 15.28 -14.42
C ILE A 235 3.76 14.68 -15.71
N GLY A 236 2.78 13.79 -15.61
CA GLY A 236 2.09 13.23 -16.77
C GLY A 236 1.49 14.31 -17.67
N GLU A 237 0.75 15.26 -17.09
CA GLU A 237 0.12 16.36 -17.83
C GLU A 237 1.13 17.27 -18.54
N ILE A 238 2.22 17.63 -17.85
CA ILE A 238 3.27 18.50 -18.41
C ILE A 238 3.94 17.86 -19.63
N PHE A 239 4.36 16.60 -19.51
CA PHE A 239 5.07 15.93 -20.60
C PHE A 239 4.14 15.48 -21.73
N ARG A 240 2.85 15.30 -21.45
CA ARG A 240 1.81 15.05 -22.47
C ARG A 240 1.22 16.31 -23.09
N LYS A 241 1.57 17.50 -22.57
CA LYS A 241 0.97 18.78 -22.96
C LYS A 241 -0.56 18.80 -22.78
N ALA A 242 -1.04 18.11 -21.75
CA ALA A 242 -2.45 18.07 -21.37
C ALA A 242 -2.80 19.23 -20.42
N ASN A 243 -4.09 19.56 -20.32
CA ASN A 243 -4.64 20.54 -19.38
C ASN A 243 -3.94 21.92 -19.40
N GLY A 244 -3.33 22.28 -20.53
CA GLY A 244 -2.63 23.56 -20.72
C GLY A 244 -1.24 23.64 -20.07
N HIS A 245 -0.78 22.58 -19.39
CA HIS A 245 0.53 22.55 -18.74
C HIS A 245 1.69 22.45 -19.75
N LYS A 246 2.81 23.12 -19.44
CA LYS A 246 3.99 23.22 -20.29
C LYS A 246 5.25 23.16 -19.45
N LEU A 247 6.39 22.74 -20.00
CA LEU A 247 7.62 22.60 -19.23
C LEU A 247 8.04 23.87 -18.44
N HIS A 248 7.78 25.07 -18.98
CA HIS A 248 8.09 26.33 -18.30
C HIS A 248 7.27 26.58 -17.03
N THR A 249 6.15 25.87 -16.82
CA THR A 249 5.33 26.00 -15.62
C THR A 249 6.01 25.34 -14.41
N LEU A 250 7.04 24.50 -14.60
CA LEU A 250 7.78 23.85 -13.51
C LEU A 250 8.58 24.78 -12.61
N LYS A 251 8.65 26.10 -12.90
CA LYS A 251 9.49 27.06 -12.17
C LYS A 251 9.23 27.06 -10.66
N ASN A 252 7.99 26.81 -10.24
CA ASN A 252 7.56 26.73 -8.83
C ASN A 252 6.91 25.39 -8.49
N PHE A 253 7.26 24.32 -9.22
CA PHE A 253 6.71 22.97 -9.00
C PHE A 253 7.00 22.46 -7.57
N GLY A 254 6.07 21.72 -7.00
CA GLY A 254 6.07 21.38 -5.57
C GLY A 254 4.92 22.07 -4.84
N GLU A 255 5.21 22.63 -3.67
CA GLU A 255 4.22 23.32 -2.83
C GLU A 255 3.51 24.49 -3.55
N GLY A 256 4.19 25.16 -4.49
CA GLY A 256 3.59 26.22 -5.30
C GLY A 256 2.48 25.74 -6.25
N TRP A 257 2.34 24.43 -6.41
CA TRP A 257 1.27 23.75 -7.16
C TRP A 257 0.24 23.08 -6.22
N GLY A 258 0.35 23.35 -4.92
CA GLY A 258 -0.48 22.73 -3.88
C GLY A 258 -0.08 21.30 -3.54
N LEU A 259 1.10 20.82 -3.96
CA LEU A 259 1.65 19.55 -3.45
C LEU A 259 2.02 19.70 -1.98
N TYR A 260 2.06 18.60 -1.25
CA TYR A 260 2.51 18.60 0.13
C TYR A 260 4.01 18.89 0.27
N GLN A 261 4.43 19.25 1.49
CA GLN A 261 5.82 19.58 1.83
C GLN A 261 6.76 18.40 1.54
N ASP A 262 7.96 18.69 1.00
CA ASP A 262 8.94 17.70 0.55
C ASP A 262 9.36 16.71 1.66
N ASP A 263 9.41 17.16 2.92
CA ASP A 263 9.80 16.32 4.05
C ASP A 263 8.67 15.38 4.54
N ARG A 264 7.46 15.48 3.97
CA ARG A 264 6.28 14.66 4.29
C ARG A 264 5.92 13.63 3.22
N VAL A 265 6.54 13.66 2.04
CA VAL A 265 6.07 12.86 0.90
C VAL A 265 7.11 11.92 0.32
N LEU A 266 6.61 10.86 -0.32
CA LEU A 266 7.30 10.07 -1.33
C LEU A 266 6.66 10.37 -2.69
N VAL A 267 7.49 10.82 -3.64
CA VAL A 267 7.07 11.11 -5.02
C VAL A 267 7.52 10.02 -5.99
N PHE A 268 6.79 9.86 -7.08
CA PHE A 268 7.10 8.93 -8.16
C PHE A 268 6.42 9.40 -9.46
N VAL A 269 6.99 9.05 -10.61
CA VAL A 269 6.38 9.34 -11.91
C VAL A 269 5.18 8.41 -12.14
N ASP A 270 5.38 7.13 -11.92
CA ASP A 270 4.37 6.07 -11.98
C ASP A 270 4.58 5.06 -10.84
N ASN A 271 3.56 4.26 -10.57
CA ASN A 271 3.66 3.11 -9.69
C ASN A 271 3.09 1.86 -10.40
N HIS A 272 3.20 0.71 -9.75
CA HIS A 272 2.72 -0.57 -10.29
C HIS A 272 1.22 -0.60 -10.67
N ASP A 273 0.39 0.27 -10.09
CA ASP A 273 -1.03 0.38 -10.43
C ASP A 273 -1.26 1.30 -11.63
N ASN A 274 -0.84 2.56 -11.50
CA ASN A 274 -1.21 3.62 -12.46
C ASN A 274 -0.49 3.48 -13.80
N GLN A 275 0.64 2.79 -13.86
CA GLN A 275 1.29 2.44 -15.12
C GLN A 275 0.47 1.48 -15.98
N ARG A 276 -0.57 0.83 -15.41
CA ARG A 276 -1.52 -0.05 -16.11
C ARG A 276 -2.93 0.55 -16.17
N GLY A 277 -3.06 1.84 -15.88
CA GLY A 277 -4.35 2.53 -15.86
C GLY A 277 -5.19 2.29 -14.60
N HIS A 278 -4.66 1.61 -13.58
CA HIS A 278 -5.35 1.37 -12.32
C HIS A 278 -5.06 2.46 -11.28
N GLY A 279 -6.03 2.72 -10.39
CA GLY A 279 -5.85 3.70 -9.31
C GLY A 279 -5.83 5.15 -9.79
N ALA A 280 -5.53 6.08 -8.89
CA ALA A 280 -5.41 7.49 -9.26
C ALA A 280 -4.26 7.71 -10.25
N SER A 281 -4.44 8.68 -11.14
CA SER A 281 -3.48 9.08 -12.18
C SER A 281 -3.36 8.14 -13.37
N GLY A 282 -4.06 7.00 -13.40
CA GLY A 282 -3.95 6.01 -14.48
C GLY A 282 -4.17 6.62 -15.87
N GLN A 283 -5.14 7.52 -16.03
CA GLN A 283 -5.46 8.19 -17.30
C GLN A 283 -4.37 9.17 -17.80
N TYR A 284 -3.50 9.62 -16.90
CA TYR A 284 -2.42 10.57 -17.22
C TYR A 284 -1.09 9.88 -17.46
N ILE A 285 -0.98 8.60 -17.12
CA ILE A 285 0.26 7.81 -17.24
C ILE A 285 0.11 6.69 -18.28
N TYR A 286 -1.01 5.96 -18.27
CA TYR A 286 -1.25 4.83 -19.17
C TYR A 286 -1.73 5.30 -20.55
N ILE A 287 -1.17 4.69 -21.61
CA ILE A 287 -1.69 4.80 -22.98
C ILE A 287 -2.11 3.38 -23.39
N PRO A 288 -3.40 3.11 -23.60
CA PRO A 288 -3.80 1.87 -24.24
C PRO A 288 -3.21 1.84 -25.65
N SER A 289 -2.59 0.72 -26.04
CA SER A 289 -2.22 0.52 -27.44
C SER A 289 -3.48 0.52 -28.30
N SER A 290 -3.55 1.43 -29.26
CA SER A 290 -4.59 1.53 -30.29
C SER A 290 -4.65 0.29 -31.17
#